data_AF-X8BKM6-F1
#
_entry.id   AF-X8BKM6-F1
#
_cell.length_a   1.000
_cell.length_b   1.000
_cell.length_c   1.000
_cell.angle_alpha   90.00
_cell.angle_beta   90.00
_cell.angle_gamma   90.00
#
_symmetry.space_group_name_H-M   'P 1'
#
loop_
_entity.id
_entity.type
_entity.pdbx_description
1 polymer ?
#
loop_
_entity_poly.entity_id
_entity_poly.type
_entity_poly.pdbx_seq_one_letter_code
_entity_poly.pdbx_strand_id
1 'polypeptide(L)'
;MARGGRGLPDVPSQPALGAHRERPVMNDVWVLAATPGIARRRLFDARLALTLRHHGVDELATRNINDFTDFGFSRVWDPITSDH
;
A
#
# COMPACT_ATOMS: atom_id res chain seq x y z
N MET A 1 -22.66 29.77 10.73
CA MET A 1 -21.83 29.09 11.74
C MET A 1 -21.12 27.92 11.07
N ALA A 2 -19.81 28.02 10.83
CA ALA A 2 -18.99 26.97 10.23
C ALA A 2 -18.27 26.19 11.34
N ARG A 3 -18.31 24.85 11.31
CA ARG A 3 -17.49 24.00 12.18
C ARG A 3 -16.59 23.08 11.36
N GLY A 4 -15.29 23.27 11.55
CA GLY A 4 -14.31 22.20 11.70
C GLY A 4 -13.90 21.44 10.45
N GLY A 5 -13.01 22.02 9.64
CA GLY A 5 -12.18 21.24 8.73
C GLY A 5 -11.30 20.27 9.54
N ARG A 6 -11.44 18.96 9.28
CA ARG A 6 -10.53 17.96 9.82
C ARG A 6 -9.16 18.18 9.18
N GLY A 7 -8.22 18.74 9.95
CA GLY A 7 -6.81 18.78 9.58
C GLY A 7 -6.31 17.37 9.32
N LEU A 8 -5.57 17.20 8.22
CA LEU A 8 -4.74 16.03 8.00
C LEU A 8 -3.84 15.82 9.24
N PRO A 9 -3.65 14.58 9.73
CA PRO A 9 -2.73 14.35 10.82
C PRO A 9 -1.31 14.79 10.40
N ASP A 10 -0.64 15.50 11.30
CA ASP A 10 0.78 15.83 11.18
C ASP A 10 1.57 14.51 11.14
N VAL A 11 2.10 14.18 9.96
CA VAL A 11 2.94 12.99 9.78
C VAL A 11 4.32 13.37 10.28
N PRO A 12 4.83 12.75 11.37
CA PRO A 12 6.13 13.12 11.91
C PRO A 12 7.21 12.91 10.84
N SER A 13 7.90 14.00 10.49
CA SER A 13 9.12 13.93 9.68
C SER A 13 10.18 13.19 10.50
N GLN A 14 10.44 11.94 10.14
CA GLN A 14 11.49 11.15 10.80
C GLN A 14 12.86 11.76 10.49
N PRO A 15 13.79 11.82 11.47
CA PRO A 15 15.10 12.39 11.26
C PRO A 15 15.90 11.51 10.28
N ALA A 16 16.65 12.17 9.39
CA ALA A 16 17.52 11.54 8.40
C ALA A 16 18.74 10.89 9.07
N LEU A 17 18.56 9.68 9.60
CA LEU A 17 19.65 8.83 10.08
C LEU A 17 20.09 7.89 8.96
N GLY A 18 21.09 8.30 8.19
CA GLY A 18 21.93 7.43 7.36
C GLY A 18 21.24 6.78 6.15
N ALA A 19 21.97 6.66 5.04
CA ALA A 19 21.50 5.99 3.84
C ALA A 19 21.40 4.46 4.06
N HIS A 20 20.36 4.01 4.77
CA HIS A 20 19.90 2.63 4.70
C HIS A 20 19.02 2.50 3.47
N ARG A 21 19.30 1.52 2.60
CA ARG A 21 18.60 1.28 1.31
C ARG A 21 17.17 0.75 1.49
N GLU A 22 16.50 1.12 2.56
CA GLU A 22 15.18 0.63 2.91
C GLU A 22 14.18 1.76 2.62
N ARG A 23 13.49 1.69 1.47
CA ARG A 23 12.31 2.53 1.25
C ARG A 23 11.28 2.17 2.32
N PRO A 24 10.89 3.09 3.23
CA PRO A 24 9.95 2.75 4.28
C PRO A 24 8.58 2.44 3.66
N VAL A 25 8.16 1.16 3.70
CA VAL A 25 6.86 0.70 3.17
C VAL A 25 5.71 1.56 3.70
N MET A 26 5.80 1.98 4.96
CA MET A 26 4.75 2.76 5.61
C MET A 26 4.59 4.17 5.04
N ASN A 27 5.60 4.78 4.42
CA ASN A 27 5.45 6.11 3.81
C ASN A 27 4.40 6.07 2.69
N ASP A 28 4.49 5.08 1.81
CA ASP A 28 3.55 4.90 0.69
C ASP A 28 2.14 4.52 1.20
N VAL A 29 2.05 3.73 2.29
CA VAL A 29 0.78 3.42 2.96
C VAL A 29 0.12 4.67 3.54
N TRP A 30 0.89 5.57 4.16
CA TRP A 30 0.35 6.81 4.73
C TRP A 30 -0.15 7.77 3.67
N VAL A 31 0.55 7.89 2.54
CA VAL A 31 0.08 8.66 1.38
C VAL A 31 -1.27 8.13 0.90
N LEU A 32 -1.42 6.80 0.76
CA LEU A 32 -2.70 6.21 0.39
C LEU A 32 -3.80 6.47 1.44
N ALA A 33 -3.46 6.34 2.73
CA ALA A 33 -4.40 6.56 3.83
C ALA A 33 -4.92 7.99 3.94
N ALA A 34 -4.16 8.97 3.45
CA ALA A 34 -4.58 10.36 3.41
C ALA A 34 -5.65 10.62 2.33
N THR A 35 -5.90 9.68 1.42
CA THR A 35 -6.89 9.82 0.34
C THR A 35 -8.31 9.83 0.90
N PRO A 36 -9.11 10.90 0.69
CA PRO A 36 -10.49 10.95 1.17
C PRO A 36 -11.34 9.82 0.57
N GLY A 37 -12.12 9.14 1.41
CA GLY A 37 -13.02 8.07 0.96
C GLY A 37 -12.34 6.71 0.73
N ILE A 38 -11.04 6.57 1.00
CA ILE A 38 -10.36 5.27 0.94
C ILE A 38 -11.01 4.30 1.94
N ALA A 39 -11.35 3.09 1.46
CA ALA A 39 -11.88 2.06 2.33
C ALA A 39 -10.79 1.54 3.28
N ARG A 40 -11.10 1.39 4.57
CA ARG A 40 -10.14 0.88 5.57
C ARG A 40 -9.54 -0.47 5.18
N ARG A 41 -10.32 -1.34 4.52
CA ARG A 41 -9.85 -2.64 4.01
C ARG A 41 -8.68 -2.49 3.04
N ARG A 42 -8.73 -1.49 2.15
CA ARG A 42 -7.69 -1.23 1.15
C ARG A 42 -6.33 -0.89 1.77
N LEU A 43 -6.29 -0.40 3.01
CA LEU A 43 -5.03 -0.15 3.72
C LEU A 43 -4.29 -1.44 4.09
N PHE A 44 -5.03 -2.50 4.42
CA PHE A 44 -4.40 -3.79 4.70
C PHE A 44 -3.82 -4.40 3.43
N ASP A 45 -4.58 -4.36 2.33
CA ASP A 45 -4.13 -4.85 1.03
C ASP A 45 -2.92 -4.04 0.53
N ALA A 46 -2.96 -2.72 0.67
CA ALA A 46 -1.85 -1.85 0.30
C ALA A 46 -0.58 -2.13 1.09
N ARG A 47 -0.70 -2.28 2.42
CA ARG A 47 0.44 -2.61 3.26
C ARG A 47 1.04 -3.95 2.86
N LEU A 48 0.20 -4.96 2.61
CA LEU A 48 0.66 -6.28 2.18
C LEU A 48 1.39 -6.19 0.83
N ALA A 49 0.75 -5.56 -0.17
CA ALA A 49 1.29 -5.44 -1.52
C ALA A 49 2.63 -4.69 -1.54
N LEU A 50 2.70 -3.54 -0.86
CA LEU A 50 3.92 -2.73 -0.79
C LEU A 50 5.05 -3.45 -0.04
N THR A 51 4.72 -4.26 0.98
CA THR A 51 5.71 -5.09 1.68
C THR A 51 6.27 -6.16 0.75
N LEU A 52 5.41 -6.87 0.01
CA LEU A 52 5.84 -7.90 -0.94
C LEU A 52 6.75 -7.32 -2.03
N ARG A 53 6.35 -6.20 -2.63
CA ARG A 53 7.16 -5.49 -3.63
C ARG A 53 8.48 -5.00 -3.05
N HIS A 54 8.48 -4.48 -1.83
CA HIS A 54 9.70 -4.07 -1.14
C HIS A 54 10.69 -5.23 -0.99
N HIS A 55 10.21 -6.44 -0.76
CA HIS A 55 11.03 -7.65 -0.68
C HIS A 55 11.32 -8.32 -2.04
N GLY A 56 11.02 -7.64 -3.16
CA GLY A 56 11.35 -8.14 -4.50
C GLY A 56 10.42 -9.20 -5.05
N VAL A 57 9.25 -9.43 -4.43
CA VAL A 57 8.23 -10.32 -4.98
C VAL A 57 7.66 -9.69 -6.25
N ASP A 58 7.71 -10.40 -7.37
CA ASP A 58 7.30 -9.88 -8.68
C ASP A 58 5.92 -10.37 -9.13
N GLU A 59 5.55 -11.59 -8.75
CA GLU A 59 4.25 -12.18 -9.06
C GLU A 59 3.48 -12.50 -7.78
N LEU A 60 2.16 -12.31 -7.80
CA LEU A 60 1.28 -12.59 -6.67
C LEU A 60 0.14 -13.53 -7.07
N ALA A 61 0.08 -14.69 -6.42
CA ALA A 61 -1.07 -15.59 -6.48
C ALA A 61 -2.11 -15.20 -5.41
N THR A 62 -3.31 -14.80 -5.81
CA THR A 62 -4.41 -14.42 -4.90
C THR A 62 -5.77 -14.54 -5.56
N ARG A 63 -6.81 -14.89 -4.80
CA ARG A 63 -8.20 -14.84 -5.28
C ARG A 63 -8.72 -13.41 -5.46
N ASN A 64 -8.16 -12.45 -4.73
CA ASN A 64 -8.64 -11.06 -4.73
C ASN A 64 -7.89 -10.22 -5.76
N ILE A 65 -7.82 -10.67 -7.02
CA ILE A 65 -6.95 -10.08 -8.06
C ILE A 65 -7.11 -8.56 -8.13
N ASN A 66 -8.34 -8.06 -8.20
CA ASN A 66 -8.69 -6.64 -8.34
C ASN A 66 -8.18 -5.76 -7.18
N ASP A 67 -7.86 -6.35 -6.03
CA ASP A 67 -7.30 -5.62 -4.91
C ASP A 67 -5.80 -5.33 -5.07
N PHE A 68 -5.12 -6.05 -5.97
CA PHE A 68 -3.66 -6.05 -6.08
C PHE A 68 -3.11 -5.60 -7.45
N THR A 69 -3.96 -5.41 -8.47
CA THR A 69 -3.53 -5.05 -9.84
C THR A 69 -2.72 -3.76 -9.92
N ASP A 70 -3.00 -2.79 -9.03
CA ASP A 70 -2.43 -1.45 -9.11
C ASP A 70 -1.11 -1.28 -8.32
N PHE A 71 -0.60 -2.37 -7.71
CA PHE A 71 0.63 -2.34 -6.91
C PHE A 71 1.90 -2.71 -7.69
N GLY A 72 1.79 -2.87 -9.01
CA GLY A 72 2.95 -3.02 -9.89
C GLY A 72 3.63 -4.38 -9.85
N PHE A 73 2.90 -5.45 -9.51
CA PHE A 73 3.32 -6.83 -9.80
C PHE A 73 3.34 -7.06 -11.32
N SER A 74 4.27 -7.87 -11.81
CA SER A 74 4.28 -8.28 -13.23
C SER A 74 3.13 -9.23 -13.55
N ARG A 75 2.69 -10.02 -12.56
CA ARG A 75 1.54 -10.91 -12.66
C ARG A 75 0.75 -10.97 -11.36
N VAL A 76 -0.56 -10.83 -11.44
CA VAL A 76 -1.50 -11.15 -10.35
C VAL A 76 -2.53 -12.13 -10.90
N TRP A 77 -2.70 -13.28 -10.24
CA TRP A 77 -3.51 -14.37 -10.79
C TRP A 77 -4.22 -15.15 -9.67
N ASP A 78 -5.39 -15.69 -9.99
CA ASP A 78 -6.13 -16.57 -9.08
C ASP A 78 -5.64 -18.01 -9.26
N PRO A 79 -5.05 -18.62 -8.22
CA PRO A 79 -4.49 -19.96 -8.32
C PRO A 79 -5.51 -21.09 -8.39
N ILE A 80 -6.80 -20.79 -8.26
CA ILE A 80 -7.87 -21.79 -8.39
C ILE A 80 -8.40 -21.84 -9.83
N THR A 81 -8.42 -20.70 -10.51
CA THR A 81 -9.10 -20.55 -11.81
C THR A 81 -8.16 -20.35 -12.98
N SER A 82 -6.89 -20.02 -12.72
CA SER A 82 -5.87 -19.88 -13.77
C SER A 82 -5.07 -21.18 -13.89
N ASP A 83 -4.95 -21.71 -15.11
CA ASP A 83 -4.04 -22.82 -15.40
C ASP A 83 -2.58 -22.39 -15.15
N HIS A 84 -1.79 -23.27 -14.53
CA HIS A 84 -0.39 -23.01 -14.14
C HIS A 84 0.60 -23.08 -15.30
#